data_AF-A0A946EE49-F1
#
_entry.id   AF-A0A946EE49-F1
#
_cell.length_a   1.000
_cell.length_b   1.000
_cell.length_c   1.000
_cell.angle_alpha   90.00
_cell.angle_beta   90.00
_cell.angle_gamma   90.00
#
_symmetry.space_group_name_H-M   'P 1'
#
loop_
_entity.id
_entity.type
_entity.pdbx_description
1 polymer ?
#
loop_
_entity_poly.entity_id
_entity_poly.type
_entity_poly.pdbx_seq_one_letter_code
_entity_poly.pdbx_strand_id
1 'polypeptide(L)'
;MYISDAYRSQIKKMISLGAPLAAGYIVHVSIGVTDTIMLGRYSVDALAAVVLGSTFFFVFFIVGSGFGHAVMPLVASAVSSGDNQQIRRVTRMALWLSALFSVASFGLFWFSGAVLQM
;
A
#
# COMPACT_ATOMS: atom_id res chain seq x y z
N MET A 1 35.95 -21.83 9.52
CA MET A 1 34.65 -22.52 9.35
C MET A 1 33.53 -21.91 10.22
N TYR A 2 33.52 -20.59 10.45
CA TYR A 2 32.50 -19.91 11.30
C TYR A 2 31.41 -19.16 10.49
N ILE A 3 31.59 -19.03 9.18
CA ILE A 3 30.69 -18.22 8.32
C ILE A 3 29.41 -19.00 7.97
N SER A 4 29.48 -20.33 7.86
CA SER A 4 28.34 -21.17 7.46
C SER A 4 27.19 -21.15 8.48
N ASP A 5 27.51 -21.22 9.78
CA ASP A 5 26.49 -21.25 10.84
C ASP A 5 25.85 -19.87 11.05
N ALA A 6 26.66 -18.81 10.96
CA ALA A 6 26.17 -17.43 10.97
C ALA A 6 25.26 -17.14 9.77
N TYR A 7 25.63 -17.60 8.57
CA TYR A 7 24.83 -17.46 7.35
C TYR A 7 23.50 -18.24 7.44
N ARG A 8 23.55 -19.48 7.94
CA ARG A 8 22.34 -20.31 8.15
C ARG A 8 21.40 -19.66 9.17
N SER A 9 21.95 -19.06 10.23
CA SER A 9 21.19 -18.31 11.24
C SER A 9 20.53 -17.06 10.65
N GLN A 10 21.25 -16.31 9.80
CA GLN A 10 20.67 -15.15 9.10
C GLN A 10 19.55 -15.53 8.15
N ILE A 11 19.73 -16.56 7.32
CA ILE A 11 18.67 -17.06 6.43
C ILE A 11 17.44 -17.46 7.25
N LYS A 12 17.63 -18.18 8.36
CA LYS A 12 16.52 -18.60 9.22
C LYS A 12 15.74 -17.40 9.78
N LYS A 13 16.43 -16.33 10.20
CA LYS A 13 15.80 -15.08 10.64
C LYS A 13 15.08 -14.36 9.50
N MET A 14 15.69 -14.30 8.33
CA MET A 14 15.11 -13.67 7.15
C MET A 14 13.82 -14.39 6.74
N ILE A 15 13.81 -15.73 6.76
CA ILE A 15 12.63 -16.54 6.49
C ILE A 15 11.58 -16.37 7.60
N SER A 16 11.96 -16.34 8.89
CA SER A 16 10.96 -16.18 9.96
C SER A 16 10.28 -14.81 9.95
N LEU A 17 10.93 -13.78 9.38
CA LEU A 17 10.34 -12.46 9.15
C LEU A 17 9.60 -12.38 7.81
N GLY A 18 10.15 -12.97 6.76
CA GLY A 18 9.58 -12.93 5.40
C GLY A 18 8.37 -13.83 5.21
N ALA A 19 8.34 -15.00 5.84
CA ALA A 19 7.22 -15.94 5.76
C ALA A 19 5.88 -15.34 6.19
N PRO A 20 5.75 -14.66 7.36
CA PRO A 20 4.49 -14.03 7.74
C PRO A 20 4.11 -12.87 6.80
N LEU A 21 5.08 -12.12 6.27
CA LEU A 21 4.82 -11.05 5.29
C LEU A 21 4.28 -11.63 3.97
N ALA A 22 4.89 -12.69 3.45
CA ALA A 22 4.44 -13.37 2.25
C ALA A 22 3.05 -13.98 2.43
N ALA A 23 2.80 -14.60 3.58
CA ALA A 23 1.48 -15.13 3.92
C ALA A 23 0.42 -14.01 3.95
N GLY A 24 0.73 -12.87 4.58
CA GLY A 24 -0.16 -11.71 4.60
C GLY A 24 -0.48 -11.19 3.19
N TYR A 25 0.52 -11.15 2.30
CA TYR A 25 0.31 -10.74 0.92
C TYR A 25 -0.56 -11.73 0.13
N ILE A 26 -0.38 -13.03 0.34
CA ILE A 26 -1.23 -14.06 -0.27
C ILE A 26 -2.69 -13.91 0.20
N VAL A 27 -2.92 -13.69 1.50
CA VAL A 27 -4.26 -13.42 2.03
C VAL A 27 -4.85 -12.16 1.38
N HIS A 28 -4.07 -11.08 1.28
CA HIS A 28 -4.51 -9.83 0.67
C HIS A 28 -4.96 -10.02 -0.79
N VAL A 29 -4.17 -10.73 -1.61
CA VAL A 29 -4.53 -11.05 -3.00
C VAL A 29 -5.77 -11.96 -3.06
N SER A 30 -5.88 -12.92 -2.14
CA SER A 30 -7.00 -13.87 -2.09
C SER A 30 -8.34 -13.19 -1.81
N ILE A 31 -8.35 -12.08 -1.05
CA ILE A 31 -9.55 -11.28 -0.82
C ILE A 31 -10.08 -10.74 -2.16
N GLY A 32 -9.22 -10.10 -2.97
CA GLY A 32 -9.65 -9.56 -4.27
C GLY A 32 -10.10 -10.64 -5.27
N VAL A 33 -9.46 -11.81 -5.25
CA VAL A 33 -9.90 -12.98 -6.04
C VAL A 33 -11.29 -13.43 -5.59
N THR A 34 -11.52 -13.49 -4.29
CA THR A 34 -12.81 -13.88 -3.71
C THR A 34 -13.92 -12.90 -4.11
N ASP A 35 -13.66 -11.59 -4.03
CA ASP A 35 -14.60 -10.54 -4.45
C ASP A 35 -14.97 -10.69 -5.93
N THR A 36 -13.97 -10.95 -6.78
CA THR A 36 -14.16 -11.17 -8.22
C THR A 36 -15.00 -12.42 -8.50
N ILE A 37 -14.75 -13.53 -7.80
CA ILE A 37 -15.53 -14.76 -7.93
C ILE A 37 -16.98 -14.54 -7.46
N MET A 38 -17.18 -13.88 -6.32
CA MET A 38 -18.51 -13.61 -5.78
C MET A 38 -19.33 -12.77 -6.77
N LEU A 39 -18.76 -11.66 -7.26
CA LEU A 39 -19.46 -10.77 -8.18
C LEU A 39 -19.64 -11.37 -9.57
N GLY A 40 -18.67 -12.15 -10.05
CA GLY A 40 -18.79 -12.88 -11.31
C GLY A 40 -19.92 -13.92 -11.31
N ARG A 41 -20.26 -14.49 -10.14
CA ARG A 41 -21.45 -15.34 -9.98
C ARG A 41 -22.76 -14.57 -9.84
N TYR A 42 -22.68 -13.32 -9.36
CA TYR A 42 -23.85 -12.48 -9.15
C TYR A 42 -24.38 -11.88 -10.45
N SER A 43 -23.54 -11.16 -11.21
CA SER A 43 -23.88 -10.67 -12.55
C SER A 43 -22.64 -10.16 -13.30
N VAL A 44 -22.71 -10.19 -14.64
CA VAL A 44 -21.65 -9.64 -15.49
C VAL A 44 -21.51 -8.13 -15.30
N ASP A 45 -22.63 -7.42 -15.15
CA ASP A 45 -22.63 -5.96 -14.97
C ASP A 45 -21.95 -5.54 -13.66
N ALA A 46 -22.21 -6.25 -12.55
CA ALA A 46 -21.56 -5.97 -11.27
C ALA A 46 -20.05 -6.27 -11.32
N LEU A 47 -19.65 -7.33 -12.02
CA LEU A 47 -18.23 -7.65 -12.24
C LEU A 47 -17.54 -6.56 -13.06
N ALA A 48 -18.16 -6.10 -14.15
CA ALA A 48 -17.62 -5.03 -14.98
C ALA A 48 -17.46 -3.72 -14.20
N ALA A 49 -18.46 -3.37 -13.38
CA ALA A 49 -18.41 -2.20 -12.52
C ALA A 49 -17.25 -2.26 -11.52
N VAL A 50 -17.02 -3.42 -10.88
CA VAL A 50 -15.90 -3.58 -9.93
C VAL A 50 -14.53 -3.53 -10.62
N VAL A 51 -14.36 -4.11 -11.80
CA VAL A 51 -13.09 -4.05 -12.53
C VAL A 51 -12.75 -2.62 -12.91
N LEU A 52 -13.72 -1.86 -13.43
CA LEU A 52 -13.53 -0.43 -13.72
C LEU A 52 -13.24 0.37 -12.46
N GLY A 53 -14.09 0.24 -11.43
CA GLY A 53 -13.95 0.95 -10.17
C GLY A 53 -12.61 0.68 -9.47
N SER A 54 -12.19 -0.57 -9.41
CA SER A 54 -10.90 -0.97 -8.82
C SER A 54 -9.71 -0.45 -9.62
N THR A 55 -9.76 -0.46 -10.95
CA THR A 55 -8.70 0.11 -11.80
C THR A 55 -8.54 1.61 -11.59
N PHE A 56 -9.65 2.36 -11.59
CA PHE A 56 -9.64 3.78 -11.29
C PHE A 56 -9.09 4.05 -9.88
N PHE A 57 -9.59 3.33 -8.87
CA PHE A 57 -9.10 3.43 -7.51
C PHE A 57 -7.60 3.14 -7.41
N PHE A 58 -7.11 2.12 -8.11
CA PHE A 58 -5.71 1.71 -8.07
C PHE A 58 -4.76 2.80 -8.59
N VAL A 59 -5.15 3.55 -9.62
CA VAL A 59 -4.38 4.70 -10.12
C VAL A 59 -4.21 5.76 -9.02
N PHE A 60 -5.30 6.17 -8.37
CA PHE A 60 -5.24 7.13 -7.26
C PHE A 60 -4.48 6.58 -6.07
N PHE A 61 -4.68 5.30 -5.76
CA PHE A 61 -3.99 4.62 -4.67
C PHE A 61 -2.48 4.60 -4.87
N ILE A 62 -1.97 4.29 -6.07
CA ILE A 62 -0.54 4.33 -6.37
C ILE A 62 0.03 5.73 -6.11
N VAL A 63 -0.62 6.77 -6.64
CA VAL A 63 -0.16 8.15 -6.48
C VAL A 63 -0.10 8.53 -4.99
N GLY A 64 -1.16 8.25 -4.24
CA GLY A 64 -1.21 8.54 -2.80
C GLY A 64 -0.24 7.72 -1.96
N SER A 65 -0.07 6.44 -2.29
CA SER A 65 0.83 5.55 -1.57
C SER A 65 2.30 5.96 -1.73
N GLY A 66 2.66 6.65 -2.82
CA GLY A 66 4.02 7.11 -3.09
C GLY A 66 4.60 8.00 -1.98
N PHE A 67 3.75 8.82 -1.35
CA PHE A 67 4.18 9.64 -0.21
C PHE A 67 4.64 8.78 0.97
N GLY A 68 3.91 7.72 1.31
CA GLY A 68 4.27 6.80 2.39
C GLY A 68 5.54 6.01 2.08
N HIS A 69 5.68 5.51 0.85
CA HIS A 69 6.89 4.79 0.42
C HIS A 69 8.14 5.68 0.45
N ALA A 70 8.02 6.97 0.16
CA ALA A 70 9.13 7.92 0.24
C ALA A 70 9.60 8.21 1.69
N VAL A 71 8.71 8.09 2.68
CA VAL A 71 9.06 8.33 4.10
C VAL A 71 10.07 7.32 4.59
N MET A 72 9.93 6.05 4.21
CA MET A 72 10.71 4.95 4.76
C MET A 72 12.23 5.15 4.59
N PRO A 73 12.78 5.43 3.39
CA PRO A 73 14.20 5.72 3.22
C PRO A 73 14.64 7.05 3.84
N LEU A 74 13.79 8.08 3.83
CA LEU A 74 14.11 9.39 4.42
C LEU A 74 14.25 9.29 5.95
N VAL A 75 13.37 8.55 6.60
CA VAL A 75 13.44 8.29 8.04
C VAL A 75 14.64 7.39 8.35
N ALA A 76 14.88 6.34 7.56
CA ALA A 76 16.05 5.49 7.74
C ALA A 76 17.37 6.29 7.66
N SER A 77 17.47 7.23 6.73
CA SER A 77 18.63 8.14 6.60
C SER A 77 18.74 9.15 7.75
N ALA A 78 17.62 9.65 8.28
CA ALA A 78 17.65 10.59 9.40
C ALA A 78 17.97 9.87 10.74
N VAL A 79 17.55 8.62 10.87
CA VAL A 79 17.92 7.75 12.00
C VAL A 79 19.42 7.47 11.99
N SER A 80 20.02 7.19 10.82
CA SER A 80 21.46 6.93 10.74
C SER A 80 22.33 8.15 11.03
N SER A 81 21.83 9.37 10.78
CA SER A 81 22.53 10.62 11.11
C SER A 81 22.28 11.12 12.54
N GLY A 82 21.38 10.47 13.31
CA GLY A 82 21.01 10.90 14.66
C GLY A 82 20.15 12.17 14.72
N ASP A 83 19.62 12.64 13.58
CA ASP A 83 18.82 13.86 13.50
C ASP A 83 17.34 13.60 13.83
N ASN A 84 17.03 13.64 15.13
CA ASN A 84 15.68 13.50 15.65
C ASN A 84 14.72 14.60 15.17
N GLN A 85 15.20 15.79 14.82
CA GLN A 85 14.34 16.85 14.29
C GLN A 85 13.89 16.53 12.87
N GLN A 86 14.81 16.03 12.04
CA GLN A 86 14.52 15.63 10.67
C GLN A 86 13.54 14.45 10.63
N ILE A 87 13.69 13.45 11.52
CA ILE A 87 12.71 12.35 11.66
C ILE A 87 11.30 12.91 11.87
N ARG A 88 11.12 13.77 12.88
CA ARG A 88 9.80 14.36 13.20
C ARG A 88 9.27 15.24 12.06
N ARG A 89 10.15 15.94 11.34
CA ARG A 89 9.77 16.81 10.22
C ARG A 89 9.30 16.00 9.01
N VAL A 90 10.07 14.99 8.60
CA VAL A 90 9.75 14.13 7.45
C VAL A 90 8.43 13.40 7.71
N THR A 91 8.26 12.79 8.89
CA THR A 91 7.02 12.09 9.24
C THR A 91 5.82 13.03 9.22
N ARG A 92 5.94 14.23 9.80
CA ARG A 92 4.83 15.21 9.81
C ARG A 92 4.51 15.73 8.42
N MET A 93 5.52 16.05 7.59
CA MET A 93 5.29 16.53 6.23
C MET A 93 4.61 15.46 5.37
N ALA A 94 5.01 14.19 5.51
CA ALA A 94 4.35 13.10 4.82
C ALA A 94 2.90 12.89 5.28
N LEU A 95 2.64 12.98 6.59
CA LEU A 95 1.26 12.95 7.11
C LEU A 95 0.42 14.09 6.52
N TRP A 96 0.96 15.31 6.44
CA TRP A 96 0.25 16.45 5.82
C TRP A 96 -0.02 16.22 4.34
N LEU A 97 0.97 15.73 3.58
CA LEU A 97 0.80 15.43 2.16
C LEU A 97 -0.23 14.33 1.94
N SER A 98 -0.18 13.25 2.72
CA SER A 98 -1.16 12.17 2.68
C SER A 98 -2.57 12.65 3.07
N ALA A 99 -2.69 13.49 4.10
CA ALA A 99 -3.97 14.06 4.50
C ALA A 99 -4.54 14.99 3.42
N LEU A 100 -3.72 15.86 2.84
CA LEU A 100 -4.13 16.75 1.76
C LEU A 100 -4.56 15.97 0.51
N PHE A 101 -3.78 14.96 0.14
CA PHE A 101 -4.11 14.07 -0.98
C PHE A 101 -5.40 13.28 -0.72
N SER A 102 -5.61 12.81 0.51
CA SER A 102 -6.84 12.12 0.92
C SER A 102 -8.06 13.03 0.79
N VAL A 103 -7.99 14.27 1.30
CA VAL A 103 -9.08 15.26 1.18
C VAL A 103 -9.34 15.61 -0.29
N ALA A 104 -8.30 15.81 -1.09
CA ALA A 104 -8.44 16.10 -2.53
C ALA A 104 -9.07 14.92 -3.28
N SER A 105 -8.62 13.68 -3.00
CA SER A 105 -9.17 12.47 -3.62
C SER A 105 -10.62 12.26 -3.19
N PHE A 106 -10.94 12.45 -1.91
CA PHE A 106 -12.30 12.34 -1.40
C PHE A 106 -13.25 13.32 -2.09
N GLY A 107 -12.81 14.57 -2.27
CA GLY A 107 -13.55 15.57 -3.06
C GLY A 107 -13.79 15.08 -4.50
N LEU A 108 -12.77 14.52 -5.14
CA LEU A 108 -12.89 13.99 -6.50
C LEU A 108 -13.90 12.82 -6.60
N PHE A 109 -13.83 11.87 -5.67
CA PHE A 109 -14.73 10.70 -5.63
C PHE A 109 -16.16 11.08 -5.24
N TRP A 110 -16.36 12.13 -4.45
CA TRP A 110 -17.69 12.65 -4.12
C TRP A 110 -18.46 13.12 -5.37
N PHE A 111 -17.75 13.67 -6.36
CA PHE A 111 -18.34 14.07 -7.65
C PHE A 111 -18.51 12.92 -8.65
N SER A 112 -18.18 11.66 -8.29
CA SER A 112 -18.28 10.51 -9.20
C SER A 112 -19.69 10.22 -9.71
N GLY A 113 -20.73 10.59 -8.93
CA GLY A 113 -22.12 10.53 -9.39
C GLY A 113 -22.39 11.41 -10.62
N ALA A 114 -21.65 12.53 -10.80
CA ALA A 114 -21.76 13.39 -11.97
C ALA A 114 -20.95 12.89 -13.18
N VAL A 115 -19.91 12.07 -12.94
CA VAL A 115 -19.09 11.47 -14.01
C VAL A 115 -19.73 10.20 -14.58
N LEU A 116 -20.52 9.48 -13.79
CA LEU A 116 -21.24 8.26 -14.21
C LEU A 116 -22.57 8.53 -14.94
N GLN A 117 -23.04 9.78 -14.99
CA GLN A 117 -24.26 10.20 -15.68
C GLN A 117 -24.01 10.94 -17.01
N MET A 118 -22.76 11.05 -17.46
CA MET A 118 -22.38 11.60 -18.78
C MET A 118 -22.04 10.49 -19.77
#